data_AF-A0A418R901-F1
#
_entry.id   AF-A0A418R901-F1
#
_cell.length_a   1.000
_cell.length_b   1.000
_cell.length_c   1.000
_cell.angle_alpha   90.00
_cell.angle_beta   90.00
_cell.angle_gamma   90.00
#
_symmetry.space_group_name_H-M   'P 1'
#
loop_
_entity.id
_entity.type
_entity.pdbx_description
1 polymer ?
#
loop_
_entity_poly.entity_id
_entity_poly.type
_entity_poly.pdbx_seq_one_letter_code
_entity_poly.pdbx_strand_id
1 'polypeptide(L)' 'MHRKIKIETRHRPRRWGFVSTAKLLLSGHWLQAAGFQPGTVAQVEVQTGRLIITPAAVQ' A
#
# COMPACT_ATOMS: atom_id res chain seq x y z
N MET A 1 2.59 -14.89 -9.15
CA MET A 1 3.30 -13.83 -9.90
C MET A 1 4.03 -12.96 -8.87
N HIS A 2 5.35 -12.82 -8.95
CA HIS A 2 6.11 -12.01 -7.98
C HIS A 2 6.44 -10.65 -8.60
N ARG A 3 6.08 -9.55 -7.93
CA ARG A 3 6.37 -8.18 -8.37
C ARG A 3 7.26 -7.49 -7.33
N LYS A 4 8.28 -6.79 -7.80
CA LYS A 4 9.13 -5.92 -6.98
C LYS A 4 8.63 -4.50 -7.12
N ILE A 5 8.41 -3.83 -5.99
CA ILE A 5 7.89 -2.46 -5.95
C ILE A 5 8.83 -1.64 -5.09
N LYS A 6 9.20 -0.46 -5.58
CA LYS A 6 10.09 0.45 -4.85
C LYS A 6 9.36 1.00 -3.62
N ILE A 7 10.01 0.92 -2.47
CA ILE A 7 9.58 1.65 -1.27
C ILE A 7 10.18 3.04 -1.39
N GLU A 8 9.33 4.05 -1.50
CA GLU A 8 9.73 5.46 -1.58
C GLU A 8 9.86 6.06 -0.18
N THR A 9 10.74 7.05 -0.03
CA THR A 9 10.76 7.90 1.16
C THR A 9 9.69 8.97 1.02
N ARG A 10 8.78 9.04 2.00
CA ARG A 10 7.78 10.09 2.13
C ARG A 10 8.14 11.03 3.26
N HIS A 11 8.48 12.26 2.88
CA HIS A 11 8.69 13.35 3.82
C HIS A 11 7.33 13.89 4.28
N ARG A 12 7.08 13.84 5.60
CA ARG A 12 5.92 14.45 6.26
C ARG A 12 6.39 15.72 6.95
N PRO A 13 5.82 16.90 6.64
CA PRO A 13 6.14 18.12 7.36
C PRO A 13 5.63 18.02 8.80
N ARG A 14 6.39 18.56 9.76
CA ARG A 14 5.97 18.77 11.14
C ARG A 14 6.07 20.25 11.50
N ARG A 15 5.51 20.62 12.66
CA ARG A 15 5.62 21.98 13.24
C ARG A 15 7.08 22.45 13.35
N TRP A 16 8.01 21.52 13.54
CA TRP A 16 9.46 21.72 13.43
C TRP A 16 10.09 20.58 12.62
N GLY A 17 10.65 20.91 11.45
CA GLY A 17 11.37 19.95 10.58
C GLY A 17 10.49 18.96 9.80
N PHE A 18 11.11 17.85 9.38
CA PHE A 18 10.47 16.80 8.59
C PHE A 18 10.70 15.43 9.21
N VAL A 19 9.72 14.54 9.06
CA VAL A 19 9.91 13.11 9.35
C VAL A 19 9.79 12.31 8.06
N SER A 20 10.78 11.47 7.82
CA SER A 20 10.81 10.53 6.70
C SER A 20 10.11 9.24 7.09
N THR A 21 9.13 8.83 6.30
CA THR A 21 8.37 7.58 6.48
C THR A 21 8.42 6.75 5.21
N ALA A 22 8.29 5.43 5.30
CA ALA A 22 8.20 4.58 4.13
C ALA A 22 6.84 4.76 3.43
N LYS A 23 6.85 4.80 2.09
CA LYS A 23 5.65 4.83 1.24
C LYS A 23 5.74 3.70 0.23
N LEU A 24 4.70 2.89 0.18
CA LEU A 24 4.50 1.84 -0.81
C LEU A 24 3.37 2.29 -1.74
N LEU A 25 3.61 2.28 -3.06
CA LEU A 25 2.60 2.60 -4.07
C LEU A 25 2.36 1.38 -4.95
N LEU A 26 1.16 0.81 -4.86
CA LEU A 26 0.68 -0.24 -5.76
C LEU A 26 -0.13 0.42 -6.87
N SER A 27 0.27 0.26 -8.13
CA SER A 27 -0.51 0.76 -9.28
C SER A 27 -0.43 -0.20 -10.47
N GLY A 28 -1.51 -0.26 -11.26
CA GLY A 28 -1.58 -0.98 -12.54
C GLY A 28 -2.77 -1.94 -12.66
N HIS A 29 -3.07 -2.35 -13.89
CA HIS A 29 -4.19 -3.24 -14.24
C HIS A 29 -4.16 -4.60 -13.51
N TRP A 30 -2.99 -5.04 -13.07
CA TRP A 30 -2.84 -6.28 -12.30
C TRP A 30 -3.51 -6.23 -10.93
N LEU A 31 -3.71 -5.04 -10.34
CA LEU A 31 -4.48 -4.88 -9.10
C LEU A 31 -5.97 -5.09 -9.35
N GLN A 32 -6.50 -4.52 -10.43
CA GLN A 32 -7.89 -4.73 -10.84
C GLN A 32 -8.15 -6.21 -11.14
N ALA A 33 -7.23 -6.86 -11.86
CA ALA A 33 -7.29 -8.31 -12.11
C ALA A 33 -7.18 -9.15 -10.82
N ALA A 34 -6.52 -8.64 -9.79
CA ALA A 34 -6.45 -9.26 -8.46
C ALA A 34 -7.65 -8.93 -7.57
N GLY A 35 -8.66 -8.22 -8.08
CA GLY A 35 -9.90 -7.90 -7.35
C GLY A 35 -9.88 -6.57 -6.59
N PHE A 36 -8.80 -5.77 -6.69
CA PHE A 36 -8.75 -4.42 -6.13
C PHE A 36 -9.37 -3.42 -7.12
N GLN A 37 -10.68 -3.24 -7.00
CA GLN A 37 -11.41 -2.28 -7.84
C GLN A 37 -11.16 -0.84 -7.37
N PRO A 38 -11.16 0.16 -8.27
CA PRO A 38 -11.10 1.56 -7.88
C PRO A 38 -12.26 1.90 -6.93
N GLY A 39 -11.98 2.60 -5.83
CA GLY A 39 -12.99 3.00 -4.85
C GLY A 39 -13.29 1.97 -3.76
N THR A 40 -12.70 0.77 -3.82
CA THR A 40 -12.84 -0.22 -2.73
C THR A 40 -11.79 -0.02 -1.64
N VAL A 41 -12.10 -0.50 -0.43
CA VAL A 41 -11.12 -0.56 0.66
C VAL A 41 -10.28 -1.83 0.50
N ALA A 42 -9.00 -1.75 0.85
CA ALA A 42 -8.14 -2.91 0.99
C ALA A 42 -7.85 -3.13 2.48
N GLN A 43 -7.97 -4.37 2.93
CA GLN A 43 -7.52 -4.78 4.25
C GLN A 43 -6.01 -5.04 4.19
N VAL A 44 -5.28 -4.47 5.15
CA VAL A 44 -3.83 -4.63 5.28
C VAL A 44 -3.55 -5.22 6.64
N GLU A 45 -3.13 -6.47 6.65
CA GLU A 45 -2.63 -7.13 7.86
C GLU A 45 -1.11 -6.98 7.94
N VAL A 46 -0.65 -6.54 9.11
CA VAL A 46 0.76 -6.34 9.40
C VAL A 46 1.22 -7.42 10.35
N GLN A 47 2.14 -8.25 9.87
CA GLN A 47 2.86 -9.24 10.67
C GLN A 47 4.34 -8.89 10.67
N THR A 48 5.11 -9.40 11.64
CA THR A 48 6.55 -9.16 11.72
C THR A 48 7.23 -9.61 10.42
N GLY A 49 7.75 -8.64 9.64
CA GLY A 49 8.42 -8.89 8.36
C GLY A 49 7.50 -9.14 7.16
N ARG A 50 6.17 -9.05 7.31
CA ARG A 50 5.22 -9.34 6.21
C ARG A 50 4.00 -8.41 6.23
N LEU A 51 3.61 -7.95 5.04
CA LEU A 51 2.34 -7.29 4.79
C LEU A 51 1.47 -8.22 3.95
N ILE A 52 0.24 -8.46 4.39
CA ILE A 52 -0.77 -9.19 3.63
C ILE A 52 -1.85 -8.19 3.25
N ILE A 53 -2.08 -8.02 1.94
CA ILE A 53 -3.03 -7.06 1.40
C ILE A 53 -4.14 -7.85 0.72
N THR A 54 -5.37 -7.69 1.19
CA THR A 54 -6.56 -8.36 0.65
C THR A 54 -7.58 -7.31 0.22
N PRO A 55 -8.31 -7.54 -0.90
CA PRO A 55 -9.42 -6.68 -1.24
C PRO A 55 -10.51 -6.86 -0.16
N ALA A 56 -10.96 -5.77 0.47
CA ALA A 56 -12.09 -5.85 1.39
C ALA A 56 -13.32 -6.14 0.53
N ALA A 57 -14.02 -7.24 0.82
CA ALA A 57 -15.29 -7.51 0.17
C ALA A 57 -16.24 -6.33 0.46
N VAL A 58 -16.81 -5.77 -0.60
CA VAL A 58 -17.96 -4.88 -0.47
C VAL A 58 -19.09 -5.77 0.06
N GLN A 59 -19.43 -5.63 1.34
CA GLN A 59 -20.69 -6.14 1.88
C GLN A 59 -21.84 -5.27 1.37
#